data_AF-A0A1G3HLF5-F1
#
_entry.id   AF-A0A1G3HLF5-F1
#
_cell.length_a   1.000
_cell.length_b   1.000
_cell.length_c   1.000
_cell.angle_alpha   90.00
_cell.angle_beta   90.00
_cell.angle_gamma   90.00
#
_symmetry.space_group_name_H-M   'P 1'
#
loop_
_entity.id
_entity.type
_entity.pdbx_description
1 polymer ?
#
loop_
_entity_poly.entity_id
_entity_poly.type
_entity_poly.pdbx_seq_one_letter_code
_entity_poly.pdbx_strand_id
1 'polypeptide(L)'
;MISPGGAGRNRVLNKRDFLKLEVSLPSLTEQKRLAQILGGIDLLIEKEQSVLVAFKSQKRGLMQKLLTGQWRVKAVETEAR
;
A
#
# COMPACT_ATOMS: atom_id res chain seq x y z
N MET A 1 29.77 2.35 4.42
CA MET A 1 29.75 1.34 5.49
C MET A 1 28.80 0.22 5.07
N ILE A 2 29.32 -0.92 4.62
CA ILE A 2 28.55 -2.15 4.37
C ILE A 2 29.20 -3.21 5.28
N SER A 3 28.38 -3.80 6.16
CA SER A 3 28.81 -4.70 7.23
C SER A 3 29.35 -6.03 6.70
N PRO A 4 30.51 -6.53 7.17
CA PRO A 4 31.03 -7.84 6.81
C PRO A 4 30.61 -8.86 7.87
N GLY A 5 29.53 -9.60 7.65
CA GLY A 5 29.14 -10.66 8.60
C GLY A 5 28.05 -11.58 8.07
N GLY A 6 28.42 -12.86 7.84
CA GLY A 6 27.50 -13.96 7.57
C GLY A 6 27.59 -14.47 6.13
N ALA A 7 28.27 -15.60 5.93
CA ALA A 7 28.44 -16.29 4.64
C ALA A 7 27.14 -16.95 4.17
N GLY A 8 26.12 -16.15 3.89
CA GLY A 8 25.05 -16.45 2.94
C GLY A 8 25.34 -15.60 1.72
N ARG A 9 25.67 -16.23 0.60
CA ARG A 9 25.99 -15.60 -0.69
C ARG A 9 24.89 -14.58 -1.03
N ASN A 10 25.12 -13.29 -0.78
CA ASN A 10 24.27 -12.22 -1.29
C ASN A 10 24.37 -12.30 -2.82
N ARG A 11 23.42 -13.00 -3.46
CA ARG A 11 23.30 -13.07 -4.93
C ARG A 11 22.79 -11.74 -5.44
N VAL A 12 23.68 -10.76 -5.44
CA VAL A 12 23.46 -9.49 -6.11
C VAL A 12 23.67 -9.72 -7.60
N LEU A 13 22.71 -9.32 -8.42
CA LEU A 13 22.85 -9.37 -9.88
C LEU A 13 24.04 -8.50 -10.28
N ASN A 14 25.10 -9.11 -10.81
CA ASN A 14 26.27 -8.38 -11.26
C ASN A 14 26.01 -7.72 -12.62
N LYS A 15 26.81 -6.71 -12.98
CA LYS A 15 26.65 -5.94 -14.23
C LYS A 15 26.67 -6.83 -15.48
N ARG A 16 27.52 -7.88 -15.50
CA ARG A 16 27.67 -8.75 -16.66
C ARG A 16 26.40 -9.57 -16.89
N ASP A 17 25.79 -10.03 -15.81
CA ASP A 17 24.56 -10.83 -15.88
C ASP A 17 23.33 -9.95 -16.18
N PHE A 18 23.28 -8.72 -15.65
CA PHE A 18 22.24 -7.74 -15.99
C PHE A 18 22.19 -7.45 -17.50
N LEU A 19 23.36 -7.23 -18.13
CA LEU A 19 23.44 -6.93 -19.56
C LEU A 19 23.07 -8.11 -20.47
N LYS A 20 23.01 -9.32 -19.93
CA LYS A 20 22.60 -10.54 -20.65
C LYS A 20 21.12 -10.85 -20.52
N LEU A 21 20.36 -10.03 -19.79
CA LEU A 21 18.92 -10.23 -19.67
C LEU A 21 18.25 -10.02 -21.02
N GLU A 22 17.59 -11.07 -21.51
CA GLU A 22 16.70 -10.96 -22.65
C GLU A 22 15.37 -10.37 -22.19
N VAL A 23 14.95 -9.27 -22.83
CA VAL A 23 13.71 -8.59 -22.50
C VAL A 23 12.90 -8.40 -23.78
N SER A 24 11.65 -8.85 -23.76
CA SER A 24 10.70 -8.58 -24.83
C SER A 24 10.38 -7.08 -24.84
N LEU A 25 10.75 -6.40 -25.92
CA LEU A 25 10.51 -4.97 -26.09
C LEU A 25 9.38 -4.74 -27.12
N PRO A 26 8.13 -4.55 -26.67
CA PRO A 26 7.02 -4.29 -27.58
C PRO A 26 7.13 -2.90 -28.25
N SER A 27 6.23 -2.60 -29.19
CA SER A 27 6.23 -1.28 -29.86
C SER A 27 6.04 -0.13 -28.86
N LEU A 28 6.55 1.07 -29.16
CA LEU A 28 6.40 2.24 -28.27
C LEU A 28 4.94 2.56 -27.94
N THR A 29 4.03 2.36 -28.89
CA THR A 29 2.59 2.55 -28.69
C THR A 29 2.04 1.59 -27.64
N GLU A 30 2.44 0.32 -27.72
CA GLU A 30 2.04 -0.71 -26.77
C GLU A 30 2.67 -0.48 -25.39
N GLN A 31 3.96 -0.11 -25.32
CA GLN A 31 4.61 0.26 -24.07
C GLN A 31 3.88 1.39 -23.34
N LYS A 32 3.48 2.45 -24.06
CA LYS A 32 2.71 3.57 -23.48
C LYS A 32 1.34 3.11 -22.97
N ARG A 33 0.65 2.26 -23.71
CA ARG A 33 -0.65 1.71 -23.30
C ARG A 33 -0.52 0.87 -22.03
N LEU A 34 0.47 -0.02 -21.98
CA LEU A 34 0.75 -0.84 -20.79
C LEU A 34 1.12 0.03 -19.59
N ALA A 35 1.99 1.03 -19.78
CA ALA A 35 2.38 1.96 -18.72
C ALA A 35 1.19 2.75 -18.16
N GLN A 36 0.26 3.21 -19.03
CA GLN A 36 -0.95 3.89 -18.59
C GLN A 36 -1.87 2.98 -17.76
N ILE A 37 -2.05 1.72 -18.20
CA ILE A 37 -2.89 0.76 -17.47
C ILE A 37 -2.28 0.46 -16.10
N LEU A 38 -1.00 0.10 -16.05
CA LEU A 38 -0.30 -0.24 -14.81
C LEU A 38 -0.23 0.97 -13.87
N GLY A 39 0.10 2.16 -14.39
CA GLY A 39 0.09 3.38 -13.60
C GLY A 39 -1.28 3.73 -13.04
N GLY A 40 -2.35 3.45 -13.77
CA GLY A 40 -3.73 3.59 -13.25
C GLY A 40 -4.03 2.65 -12.08
N ILE A 41 -3.52 1.41 -12.15
CA ILE A 41 -3.64 0.43 -11.05
C ILE A 41 -2.84 0.88 -9.83
N ASP A 42 -1.61 1.37 -10.02
CA ASP A 42 -0.78 1.89 -8.93
C ASP A 42 -1.46 3.05 -8.19
N LEU A 43 -2.01 4.01 -8.94
CA LEU A 43 -2.78 5.13 -8.37
C LEU A 43 -4.02 4.67 -7.60
N LEU A 44 -4.71 3.65 -8.10
CA LEU A 44 -5.86 3.06 -7.40
C LEU A 44 -5.43 2.45 -6.07
N ILE A 45 -4.34 1.66 -6.07
CA ILE A 45 -3.80 1.04 -4.85
C ILE A 45 -3.41 2.11 -3.83
N GLU A 46 -2.69 3.15 -4.26
CA GLU A 46 -2.28 4.25 -3.39
C GLU A 46 -3.50 4.96 -2.76
N LYS A 47 -4.53 5.24 -3.56
CA LYS A 47 -5.75 5.87 -3.09
C LYS A 47 -6.46 5.01 -2.04
N GLU A 48 -6.63 3.71 -2.29
CA GLU A 48 -7.27 2.80 -1.35
C GLU A 48 -6.47 2.66 -0.04
N GLN A 49 -5.14 2.61 -0.13
CA GLN A 49 -4.28 2.60 1.06
C GLN A 49 -4.43 3.89 1.88
N SER A 50 -4.50 5.04 1.22
CA SER A 50 -4.74 6.34 1.88
C SER A 50 -6.09 6.38 2.61
N VAL A 51 -7.16 5.92 1.95
CA VAL A 51 -8.50 5.82 2.55
C VAL A 51 -8.49 4.86 3.75
N LEU A 52 -7.83 3.71 3.63
CA LEU A 52 -7.71 2.75 4.73
C LEU A 52 -7.00 3.35 5.95
N VAL A 53 -5.90 4.09 5.72
CA VAL A 53 -5.16 4.77 6.79
C VAL A 53 -6.04 5.83 7.46
N ALA A 54 -6.73 6.65 6.66
CA ALA A 54 -7.66 7.67 7.17
C ALA A 54 -8.77 7.04 8.02
N PHE A 55 -9.38 5.95 7.55
CA PHE A 55 -10.46 5.26 8.25
C PHE A 55 -9.97 4.61 9.56
N LYS A 56 -8.77 4.01 9.56
CA LYS A 56 -8.14 3.49 10.80
C LYS A 56 -7.91 4.60 11.82
N SER A 57 -7.44 5.77 11.37
CA SER A 57 -7.24 6.94 12.23
C SER A 57 -8.58 7.45 12.79
N GLN A 58 -9.59 7.58 11.93
CA GLN A 58 -10.94 8.00 12.34
C GLN A 58 -11.55 7.03 13.35
N LYS A 59 -11.48 5.72 13.10
CA LYS A 59 -11.94 4.69 14.03
C LYS A 59 -11.25 4.82 15.38
N ARG A 60 -9.92 4.97 15.40
CA ARG A 60 -9.16 5.13 16.66
C ARG A 60 -9.59 6.39 17.41
N GLY A 61 -9.70 7.53 16.72
CA GLY A 61 -10.13 8.79 17.33
C GLY A 61 -11.57 8.74 17.85
N LEU A 62 -12.47 8.11 17.10
CA LEU A 62 -13.86 7.92 17.51
C LEU A 62 -13.95 7.05 18.77
N MET A 63 -13.26 5.90 18.77
CA MET A 63 -13.21 5.01 19.94
C MET A 63 -12.65 5.73 21.17
N GLN A 64 -11.61 6.55 21.00
CA GLN A 64 -11.07 7.34 22.12
C GLN A 64 -12.15 8.25 22.70
N LYS A 65 -12.84 9.05 21.87
CA LYS A 65 -13.87 9.99 22.34
C LYS A 65 -15.06 9.29 23.01
N LEU A 66 -15.47 8.15 22.48
CA LEU A 66 -16.58 7.36 23.02
C LEU A 66 -16.21 6.69 24.35
N LEU A 67 -15.06 6.00 24.41
CA LEU A 67 -14.65 5.24 25.58
C LEU A 67 -14.20 6.13 26.74
N THR A 68 -13.73 7.36 26.48
CA THR A 68 -13.47 8.35 27.54
C THR A 68 -14.71 9.14 27.93
N GLY A 69 -15.88 8.84 27.35
CA GLY A 69 -17.14 9.52 27.65
C GLY A 69 -17.19 10.99 27.22
N GLN A 70 -16.23 11.46 26.41
CA GLN A 70 -16.24 12.80 25.84
C GLN A 70 -17.45 12.95 24.92
N TRP A 71 -17.75 11.90 24.16
CA TRP A 71 -18.96 11.79 23.35
C TRP A 71 -19.86 10.71 23.94
N ARG A 72 -21.12 11.07 24.23
CA ARG A 72 -22.13 10.12 24.71
C ARG A 72 -23.10 9.77 23.59
N VAL A 73 -23.39 8.48 23.47
CA VAL A 73 -24.43 7.99 22.56
C VAL A 73 -25.77 8.13 23.27
N LYS A 74 -26.75 8.75 22.63
CA LYS A 74 -28.12 8.77 23.15
C LYS A 74 -28.62 7.32 23.18
N ALA A 75 -29.15 6.89 24.31
CA ALA A 75 -29.88 5.63 24.35
C ALA A 75 -31.06 5.77 23.39
N VAL A 76 -31.08 4.93 22.34
CA VAL A 76 -32.31 4.73 21.59
C VAL A 76 -33.18 3.92 22.54
N GLU A 77 -34.27 4.52 23.03
CA GLU A 77 -35.31 3.79 23.73
C GLU A 77 -35.85 2.75 22.74
N THR A 78 -35.30 1.53 22.81
CA THR A 78 -35.95 0.39 22.19
C THR A 78 -37.20 0.15 23.01
N GLU A 79 -38.33 0.71 22.55
CA GLU A 79 -39.65 0.33 23.03
C GLU A 79 -39.74 -1.19 22.98
N ALA A 80 -39.70 -1.82 24.16
CA ALA A 80 -40.07 -3.21 24.32
C ALA A 80 -41.58 -3.29 24.06
N ARG A 81 -41.95 -3.75 22.87
CA ARG A 81 -43.30 -4.26 22.56
C ARG A 81 -43.36 -5.76 22.80
#